data_AF-L7JUA6-F1
#
_entry.id   AF-L7JUA6-F1
#
_cell.length_a   1.000
_cell.length_b   1.000
_cell.length_c   1.000
_cell.angle_alpha   90.00
_cell.angle_beta   90.00
_cell.angle_gamma   90.00
#
_symmetry.space_group_name_H-M   'P 1'
#
loop_
_entity.id
_entity.type
_entity.pdbx_description
1 polymer ?
#
loop_
_entity_poly.entity_id
_entity_poly.type
_entity_poly.pdbx_seq_one_letter_code
_entity_poly.pdbx_strand_id
1 'polypeptide(L)'
;MLLYIFYGFILGVVTAPVLVEIVMLYLIEKFGRSRYSFKPDRTRMSPCQKDIFRQSVHTTKDVAWFNVWIQRHWYELAHSYAHKDRISRIILKKLNVLKRRKIVKDVIVENLELSVEAPIIESVRVLTPSQYNDILRICDTTTSKSTVEEVEDRLNDGSSVNDRFFRMCRERRMGIRNK
;
A
#
# COMPACT_ATOMS: atom_id res chain seq x y z
N MET A 1 6.25 7.22 62.49
CA MET A 1 5.55 5.99 62.06
C MET A 1 4.52 6.28 60.97
N LEU A 2 3.50 7.13 61.21
CA LEU A 2 2.47 7.45 60.20
C LEU A 2 3.00 8.02 58.87
N LEU A 3 4.03 8.88 58.91
CA LEU A 3 4.66 9.44 57.71
C LEU A 3 5.32 8.39 56.80
N TYR A 4 5.91 7.34 57.38
CA TYR A 4 6.51 6.24 56.61
C TYR A 4 5.45 5.38 55.91
N ILE A 5 4.29 5.19 56.57
CA ILE A 5 3.14 4.50 55.99
C ILE A 5 2.58 5.31 54.82
N PHE A 6 2.47 6.64 54.98
CA PHE A 6 1.98 7.53 53.93
C PHE A 6 2.92 7.57 52.71
N TYR A 7 4.23 7.60 52.95
CA TYR A 7 5.23 7.53 51.90
C TYR A 7 5.19 6.19 51.14
N GLY A 8 5.07 5.08 51.86
CA GLY A 8 4.91 3.75 51.26
C GLY A 8 3.64 3.62 50.43
N PHE A 9 2.54 4.23 50.88
CA PHE A 9 1.27 4.24 50.15
C PHE A 9 1.38 5.02 48.83
N ILE A 10 1.94 6.23 48.86
CA ILE A 10 2.16 7.04 47.64
C ILE A 10 3.07 6.30 46.66
N LEU A 11 4.16 5.70 47.17
CA LEU A 11 5.12 4.98 46.34
C LEU A 11 4.47 3.74 45.71
N GLY A 12 3.61 3.02 46.43
CA GLY A 12 2.82 1.90 45.92
C GLY A 12 1.82 2.32 44.83
N VAL A 13 1.10 3.43 45.04
CA VAL A 13 0.11 3.94 44.07
C VAL A 13 0.78 4.40 42.78
N VAL A 14 1.98 4.99 42.86
CA VAL A 14 2.73 5.43 41.68
C VAL A 14 3.42 4.26 40.96
N THR A 15 3.92 3.27 41.69
CA THR A 15 4.65 2.13 41.07
C THR A 15 3.73 1.07 40.47
N ALA A 16 2.53 0.87 41.03
CA ALA A 16 1.56 -0.11 40.54
C ALA A 16 1.18 0.06 39.04
N PRO A 17 0.80 1.25 38.52
CA PRO A 17 0.45 1.41 37.11
C PRO A 17 1.63 1.15 36.18
N VAL A 18 2.84 1.57 36.57
CA VAL A 18 4.07 1.33 35.80
C VAL A 18 4.37 -0.16 35.70
N LEU A 19 4.20 -0.89 36.80
CA LEU A 19 4.45 -2.33 36.83
C LEU A 19 3.43 -3.10 35.98
N VAL A 20 2.16 -2.69 36.00
CA VAL A 20 1.10 -3.27 35.15
C VAL A 20 1.38 -3.05 33.66
N GLU A 21 1.82 -1.85 33.27
CA GLU A 21 2.18 -1.56 31.87
C GLU A 21 3.36 -2.41 31.39
N ILE A 22 4.40 -2.57 32.21
CA ILE A 22 5.56 -3.41 31.89
C ILE A 22 5.15 -4.87 31.71
N VAL A 23 4.31 -5.41 32.60
CA VAL A 23 3.81 -6.78 32.50
C VAL A 23 2.95 -6.97 31.26
N MET A 24 2.07 -6.01 30.93
CA MET A 24 1.24 -6.08 29.72
C MET A 24 2.08 -6.03 28.44
N LEU A 25 3.08 -5.14 28.36
CA LEU A 25 4.00 -5.09 27.22
C LEU A 25 4.77 -6.40 27.06
N TYR A 26 5.22 -7.00 28.17
CA TYR A 26 5.89 -8.30 28.15
C TYR A 26 4.96 -9.42 27.65
N LEU A 27 3.70 -9.44 28.10
CA LEU A 27 2.71 -10.42 27.65
C LEU A 27 2.35 -10.23 26.17
N ILE A 28 2.19 -9.00 25.70
CA ILE A 28 1.92 -8.70 24.28
C ILE A 28 3.12 -9.10 23.42
N GLU A 29 4.35 -8.88 23.87
CA GLU A 29 5.52 -9.28 23.07
C GLU A 29 5.69 -10.81 23.03
N LYS A 30 5.43 -11.49 24.14
CA LYS A 30 5.56 -12.95 24.28
C LYS A 30 4.43 -13.73 23.59
N PHE A 31 3.19 -13.23 23.67
CA PHE A 31 2.00 -13.92 23.16
C PHE A 31 1.39 -13.27 21.90
N GLY A 32 1.60 -11.96 21.69
CA GLY A 32 1.02 -11.21 20.57
C GLY A 32 1.74 -11.39 19.22
N ARG A 33 2.88 -12.10 19.20
CA ARG A 33 3.57 -12.49 17.96
C ARG A 33 3.34 -13.94 17.59
N SER A 34 2.07 -14.35 17.61
CA SER A 34 1.66 -15.50 16.81
C SER A 34 1.64 -15.09 15.33
N ARG A 35 2.83 -14.91 14.74
CA ARG A 35 3.01 -14.96 13.29
C ARG A 35 2.94 -16.43 12.89
N TYR A 36 1.79 -17.07 13.06
CA TYR A 36 1.54 -18.30 12.33
C TYR A 36 1.54 -17.91 10.85
N SER A 37 2.70 -18.07 10.22
CA SER A 37 2.75 -18.41 8.82
C SER A 37 1.90 -19.67 8.70
N PHE A 38 0.65 -19.48 8.29
CA PHE A 38 -0.16 -20.58 7.78
C PHE A 38 0.61 -21.13 6.59
N LYS A 39 1.46 -22.13 6.85
CA LYS A 39 1.99 -22.97 5.80
C LYS A 39 0.82 -23.89 5.48
N PRO A 40 0.17 -23.76 4.30
CA PRO A 40 -0.86 -24.70 3.93
C PRO A 40 -0.21 -26.08 3.94
N ASP A 41 -0.58 -26.87 4.93
CA ASP A 41 -0.13 -28.24 5.02
C ASP A 41 -0.62 -28.92 3.73
N ARG A 42 0.25 -29.68 3.06
CA ARG A 42 -0.11 -30.42 1.82
C ARG A 42 -0.99 -31.62 2.17
N THR A 43 -1.95 -31.43 3.06
CA THR A 43 -2.94 -32.43 3.42
C THR A 43 -3.77 -32.74 2.18
N ARG A 44 -3.99 -34.04 1.95
CA ARG A 44 -4.87 -34.52 0.90
C ARG A 44 -6.27 -33.95 1.19
N MET A 45 -6.66 -32.95 0.40
CA MET A 45 -8.00 -32.36 0.42
C MET A 45 -9.06 -33.48 0.43
N SER A 46 -10.04 -33.38 1.34
CA SER A 46 -11.15 -34.34 1.35
C SER A 46 -11.95 -34.24 0.04
N PRO A 47 -12.66 -35.30 -0.39
CA PRO A 47 -13.45 -35.25 -1.63
C PRO A 47 -14.42 -34.06 -1.67
N CYS A 48 -15.12 -33.78 -0.57
CA CYS A 48 -16.02 -32.64 -0.42
C CYS A 48 -15.30 -31.28 -0.60
N GLN A 49 -14.09 -31.13 -0.04
CA GLN A 49 -13.30 -29.91 -0.22
C GLN A 49 -12.82 -29.73 -1.67
N LYS A 50 -12.54 -30.83 -2.39
CA LYS A 50 -12.20 -30.76 -3.82
C LYS A 50 -13.38 -30.29 -4.66
N ASP A 51 -14.59 -30.72 -4.33
CA ASP A 51 -15.79 -30.30 -5.05
C ASP A 51 -16.10 -28.83 -4.81
N ILE A 52 -16.00 -28.37 -3.55
CA ILE A 52 -16.13 -26.94 -3.21
C ILE A 52 -15.05 -26.10 -3.90
N PHE A 53 -13.80 -26.60 -3.93
CA PHE A 53 -12.70 -25.92 -4.61
C PHE A 53 -12.94 -25.83 -6.12
N ARG A 54 -13.36 -26.92 -6.76
CA ARG A 54 -13.69 -26.93 -8.19
C ARG A 54 -14.84 -25.95 -8.51
N GLN A 55 -15.85 -25.90 -7.65
CA GLN A 55 -16.95 -24.94 -7.78
C GLN A 55 -16.47 -23.49 -7.61
N SER A 56 -15.54 -23.21 -6.69
CA SER A 56 -15.05 -21.85 -6.41
C SER A 56 -14.02 -21.32 -7.42
N VAL A 57 -13.42 -22.19 -8.25
CA VAL A 57 -12.60 -21.77 -9.40
C VAL A 57 -13.46 -21.11 -10.50
N HIS A 58 -14.77 -21.34 -10.51
CA HIS A 58 -15.66 -20.62 -11.42
C HIS A 58 -15.81 -19.15 -11.02
N THR A 59 -16.02 -18.28 -12.01
CA THR A 59 -16.31 -16.86 -11.74
C THR A 59 -17.70 -16.72 -11.17
N THR A 60 -17.77 -16.21 -9.94
CA THR A 60 -19.03 -15.80 -9.34
C THR A 60 -19.31 -14.34 -9.71
N LYS A 61 -20.49 -14.10 -10.29
CA LYS A 61 -21.00 -12.76 -10.63
C LYS A 61 -22.03 -12.24 -9.62
N ASP A 62 -22.49 -13.11 -8.71
CA ASP A 62 -23.38 -12.71 -7.63
C ASP A 62 -22.57 -12.03 -6.51
N VAL A 63 -22.26 -10.76 -6.75
CA VAL A 63 -21.46 -9.91 -5.85
C VAL A 63 -22.28 -8.71 -5.37
N ALA A 64 -23.58 -8.66 -5.67
CA ALA A 64 -24.45 -7.52 -5.37
C ALA A 64 -24.53 -7.23 -3.87
N TRP A 65 -24.68 -8.25 -3.03
CA TRP A 65 -24.69 -8.11 -1.58
C TRP A 65 -23.36 -7.53 -1.05
N PHE A 66 -22.23 -7.93 -1.65
CA PHE A 66 -20.92 -7.46 -1.27
C PHE A 66 -20.69 -6.01 -1.71
N ASN A 67 -21.17 -5.64 -2.89
CA ASN A 67 -21.16 -4.25 -3.37
C ASN A 67 -21.97 -3.32 -2.47
N VAL A 68 -23.13 -3.76 -1.96
CA VAL A 68 -23.90 -3.00 -0.97
C VAL A 68 -23.13 -2.86 0.35
N TRP A 69 -22.54 -3.96 0.82
CA TRP A 69 -21.77 -3.98 2.05
C TRP A 69 -20.53 -3.07 2.00
N ILE A 70 -19.75 -3.14 0.91
CA ILE A 70 -18.56 -2.30 0.72
C ILE A 70 -18.94 -0.84 0.53
N GLN A 71 -20.03 -0.54 -0.20
CA GLN A 71 -20.52 0.83 -0.37
C GLN A 71 -20.84 1.49 0.98
N ARG A 72 -21.47 0.76 1.90
CA ARG A 72 -21.73 1.26 3.25
C ARG A 72 -20.44 1.61 4.00
N HIS A 73 -19.45 0.71 3.99
CA HIS A 73 -18.18 0.93 4.68
C HIS A 73 -17.37 2.05 4.03
N TRP A 74 -17.40 2.13 2.70
CA TRP A 74 -16.74 3.16 1.93
C TRP A 74 -17.31 4.55 2.23
N TYR A 75 -18.64 4.66 2.31
CA TYR A 75 -19.30 5.89 2.69
C TYR A 75 -18.83 6.38 4.07
N GLU A 76 -18.77 5.49 5.06
CA GLU A 76 -18.28 5.81 6.41
C GLU A 76 -16.80 6.26 6.38
N LEU A 77 -15.97 5.59 5.58
CA LEU A 77 -14.55 5.93 5.41
C LEU A 77 -14.34 7.28 4.70
N ALA A 78 -15.15 7.58 3.68
CA ALA A 78 -15.08 8.81 2.91
C ALA A 78 -15.42 10.05 3.75
N HIS A 79 -16.25 9.89 4.78
CA HIS A 79 -16.62 10.97 5.71
C HIS A 79 -15.67 11.08 6.92
N SER A 80 -14.82 10.08 7.15
CA SER A 80 -13.92 10.07 8.30
C SER A 80 -12.68 10.95 8.08
N TYR A 81 -12.59 12.06 8.82
CA TYR A 81 -11.40 12.94 8.82
C TYR A 81 -10.12 12.21 9.24
N ALA A 82 -10.22 11.29 10.20
CA ALA A 82 -9.07 10.50 10.64
C ALA A 82 -8.54 9.58 9.53
N HIS A 83 -9.43 9.05 8.69
CA HIS A 83 -9.03 8.24 7.55
C HIS A 83 -8.35 9.08 6.45
N LYS A 84 -8.91 10.25 6.14
CA LYS A 84 -8.31 11.21 5.19
C LYS A 84 -6.90 11.61 5.62
N ASP A 85 -6.72 11.97 6.89
CA ASP A 85 -5.40 12.35 7.40
C ASP A 85 -4.40 11.17 7.35
N ARG A 86 -4.86 9.95 7.69
CA ARG A 86 -4.01 8.75 7.55
C ARG A 86 -3.56 8.54 6.10
N ILE A 87 -4.44 8.72 5.12
CA ILE A 87 -4.09 8.60 3.70
C ILE A 87 -3.10 9.70 3.30
N SER A 88 -3.36 10.96 3.68
CA SER A 88 -2.45 12.09 3.41
C SER A 88 -1.04 11.81 3.95
N ARG A 89 -0.92 11.28 5.17
CA ARG A 89 0.37 10.86 5.73
C ARG A 89 1.05 9.75 4.93
N ILE A 90 0.31 8.78 4.43
CA ILE A 90 0.86 7.69 3.58
C ILE A 90 1.35 8.26 2.24
N ILE A 91 0.59 9.15 1.62
CA ILE A 91 0.96 9.83 0.37
C ILE A 91 2.22 10.65 0.59
N LEU A 92 2.26 11.51 1.62
CA LEU A 92 3.43 12.31 1.97
C LEU A 92 4.66 11.43 2.24
N LYS A 93 4.49 10.30 2.93
CA LYS A 93 5.60 9.35 3.17
C LYS A 93 6.17 8.78 1.89
N LYS A 94 5.33 8.46 0.89
CA LYS A 94 5.78 8.03 -0.43
C LYS A 94 6.43 9.17 -1.20
N LEU A 95 5.87 10.38 -1.15
CA LEU A 95 6.39 11.57 -1.84
C LEU A 95 7.70 12.09 -1.21
N ASN A 96 7.97 11.81 0.06
CA ASN A 96 9.24 12.12 0.72
C ASN A 96 10.46 11.47 0.05
N VAL A 97 10.27 10.43 -0.75
CA VAL A 97 11.35 9.86 -1.58
C VAL A 97 11.77 10.85 -2.68
N LEU A 98 10.83 11.57 -3.30
CA LEU A 98 11.11 12.59 -4.31
C LEU A 98 11.80 13.82 -3.69
N LYS A 99 11.39 14.19 -2.47
CA LYS A 99 12.06 15.26 -1.69
C LYS A 99 13.52 14.89 -1.38
N ARG A 100 13.78 13.64 -0.97
CA ARG A 100 15.16 13.14 -0.75
C ARG A 100 16.04 13.20 -2.00
N ARG A 101 15.44 12.98 -3.18
CA ARG A 101 16.13 13.12 -4.47
C ARG A 101 16.30 14.58 -4.94
N LYS A 102 15.91 15.56 -4.12
CA LYS A 102 15.95 17.01 -4.42
C LYS A 102 15.19 17.41 -5.69
N ILE A 103 14.20 16.61 -6.11
CA ILE A 103 13.37 16.89 -7.28
C ILE A 103 12.32 17.95 -6.92
N VAL A 104 11.81 17.90 -5.68
CA VAL A 104 10.78 18.82 -5.18
C VAL A 104 11.20 19.35 -3.80
N LYS A 105 11.02 20.65 -3.56
CA LYS A 105 11.42 21.32 -2.30
C LYS A 105 10.46 21.00 -1.15
N ASP A 106 9.18 21.30 -1.32
CA ASP A 106 8.12 21.00 -0.35
C ASP A 106 6.88 20.46 -1.06
N VAL A 107 6.24 19.50 -0.40
CA VAL A 107 5.02 18.83 -0.88
C VAL A 107 4.04 18.84 0.27
N ILE A 108 2.88 19.43 0.03
CA ILE A 108 1.78 19.53 0.98
C ILE A 108 0.56 18.89 0.31
N VAL A 109 -0.21 18.12 1.08
CA VAL A 109 -1.51 17.60 0.64
C VAL A 109 -2.56 18.47 1.33
N GLU A 110 -3.19 19.37 0.58
CA GLU A 110 -4.17 20.33 1.12
C GLU A 110 -5.55 19.70 1.29
N ASN A 111 -6.17 19.27 0.20
CA ASN A 111 -7.53 18.73 0.21
C ASN A 111 -7.55 17.32 -0.38
N LEU A 112 -7.70 16.32 0.50
CA LEU A 112 -7.94 14.94 0.08
C LEU A 112 -9.44 14.68 0.08
N GLU A 113 -10.02 14.69 -1.11
CA GLU A 113 -11.41 14.29 -1.33
C GLU A 113 -11.46 12.83 -1.77
N LEU A 114 -12.18 12.03 -1.00
CA LEU A 114 -12.51 10.66 -1.37
C LEU A 114 -13.90 10.67 -2.00
N SER A 115 -14.03 10.03 -3.16
CA SER A 115 -15.35 9.82 -3.76
C SER A 115 -16.24 9.05 -2.78
N VAL A 116 -17.50 9.45 -2.73
CA VAL A 116 -18.53 8.81 -1.90
C VAL A 116 -18.93 7.44 -2.46
N GLU A 117 -18.67 7.21 -3.73
CA GLU A 117 -18.95 5.95 -4.42
C GLU A 117 -17.76 4.98 -4.31
N ALA A 118 -18.05 3.76 -3.87
CA ALA A 118 -17.11 2.66 -3.82
C ALA A 118 -16.93 2.04 -5.22
N PRO A 119 -15.77 1.44 -5.50
CA PRO A 119 -15.58 0.67 -6.72
C PRO A 119 -16.55 -0.53 -6.75
N ILE A 120 -17.22 -0.72 -7.89
CA ILE A 120 -18.15 -1.83 -8.12
C ILE A 120 -17.35 -3.07 -8.50
N ILE A 121 -17.62 -4.18 -7.81
CA ILE A 121 -17.00 -5.47 -8.12
C ILE A 121 -17.98 -6.28 -8.97
N GLU A 122 -17.59 -6.51 -10.21
CA GLU A 122 -18.41 -7.25 -11.17
C GLU A 122 -18.32 -8.77 -10.99
N SER A 123 -17.15 -9.25 -10.57
CA SER A 123 -16.93 -10.68 -10.43
C SER A 123 -15.77 -11.03 -9.50
N VAL A 124 -15.89 -12.20 -8.87
CA VAL A 124 -14.85 -12.77 -8.00
C VAL A 124 -14.57 -14.19 -8.44
N ARG A 125 -13.29 -14.57 -8.50
CA ARG A 125 -12.85 -15.91 -8.87
C ARG A 125 -11.70 -16.34 -7.97
N VAL A 126 -11.71 -17.59 -7.51
CA VAL A 126 -10.53 -18.19 -6.87
C VAL A 126 -9.54 -18.63 -7.93
N LEU A 127 -8.30 -18.17 -7.82
CA LEU A 127 -7.23 -18.51 -8.76
C LEU A 127 -6.40 -19.68 -8.24
N THR A 128 -6.02 -20.58 -9.14
CA THR A 128 -5.00 -21.58 -8.84
C THR A 128 -3.60 -20.93 -8.80
N PRO A 129 -2.61 -21.54 -8.11
CA PRO A 129 -1.25 -21.00 -8.07
C PRO A 129 -0.63 -20.80 -9.45
N SER A 130 -0.95 -21.66 -10.44
CA SER A 130 -0.49 -21.48 -11.82
C SER A 130 -1.13 -20.26 -12.47
N GLN A 131 -2.46 -20.12 -12.39
CA GLN A 131 -3.19 -18.97 -12.92
C GLN A 131 -2.74 -17.65 -12.29
N TYR A 132 -2.45 -17.66 -10.99
CA TYR A 132 -1.90 -16.50 -10.29
C TYR A 132 -0.54 -16.08 -10.85
N ASN A 133 0.36 -17.04 -11.06
CA ASN A 133 1.68 -16.78 -11.64
C ASN A 133 1.58 -16.29 -13.10
N ASP A 134 0.62 -16.80 -13.87
CA ASP A 134 0.39 -16.35 -15.24
C ASP A 134 -0.10 -14.90 -15.27
N ILE A 135 -1.01 -14.52 -14.37
CA ILE A 135 -1.49 -13.14 -14.25
C ILE A 135 -0.37 -12.20 -13.79
N LEU A 136 0.46 -12.61 -12.82
CA LEU A 136 1.61 -11.80 -12.39
C LEU A 136 2.58 -11.53 -13.54
N ARG A 137 2.90 -12.55 -14.34
CA ARG A 137 3.77 -12.40 -15.53
C ARG A 137 3.17 -11.46 -16.56
N ILE A 138 1.85 -11.51 -16.75
CA ILE A 138 1.13 -10.57 -17.63
C ILE A 138 1.18 -9.15 -17.06
N CYS A 139 0.92 -8.94 -15.77
CA CYS A 139 1.01 -7.62 -15.12
C CYS A 139 2.40 -6.99 -15.20
N ASP A 140 3.46 -7.78 -15.02
CA ASP A 140 4.84 -7.31 -15.12
C ASP A 140 5.21 -6.92 -16.56
N THR A 141 4.66 -7.63 -17.55
CA THR A 141 4.84 -7.31 -18.97
C THR A 141 3.98 -6.14 -19.46
N THR A 142 2.78 -5.93 -18.92
CA THR A 142 1.97 -4.74 -19.25
C THR A 142 2.50 -3.47 -18.58
N THR A 143 3.12 -3.54 -17.41
CA THR A 143 3.74 -2.37 -16.77
C THR A 143 4.98 -1.89 -17.54
N SER A 144 5.68 -2.84 -18.18
CA SER A 144 6.78 -2.54 -19.10
C SER A 144 6.30 -2.13 -20.49
N LYS A 145 5.15 -2.62 -20.97
CA LYS A 145 4.54 -2.15 -22.22
C LYS A 145 3.87 -0.79 -22.09
N SER A 146 3.20 -0.44 -20.99
CA SER A 146 2.61 0.90 -20.84
C SER A 146 3.65 2.01 -20.70
N THR A 147 4.85 1.69 -20.19
CA THR A 147 5.98 2.64 -20.19
C THR A 147 6.75 2.67 -21.52
N VAL A 148 6.59 1.67 -22.39
CA VAL A 148 7.22 1.63 -23.72
C VAL A 148 6.27 2.16 -24.79
N GLU A 149 4.97 1.87 -24.74
CA GLU A 149 3.96 2.34 -25.68
C GLU A 149 3.64 3.84 -25.47
N GLU A 150 3.57 4.36 -24.23
CA GLU A 150 3.48 5.83 -24.02
C GLU A 150 4.77 6.59 -24.41
N VAL A 151 5.91 5.88 -24.49
CA VAL A 151 7.19 6.45 -24.94
C VAL A 151 7.35 6.31 -26.46
N GLU A 152 6.90 5.21 -27.07
CA GLU A 152 6.91 5.00 -28.53
C GLU A 152 5.89 5.89 -29.24
N ASP A 153 4.68 6.08 -28.69
CA ASP A 153 3.70 7.04 -29.26
C ASP A 153 4.14 8.51 -29.10
N ARG A 154 5.05 8.81 -28.16
CA ARG A 154 5.70 10.13 -28.03
C ARG A 154 7.02 10.26 -28.80
N LEU A 155 7.57 9.16 -29.31
CA LEU A 155 8.82 9.15 -30.09
C LEU A 155 8.56 8.98 -31.60
N ASN A 156 7.35 8.64 -32.00
CA ASN A 156 6.96 8.57 -33.41
C ASN A 156 6.48 9.93 -33.98
N ASP A 157 6.46 10.99 -33.16
CA ASP A 157 6.46 12.36 -33.66
C ASP A 157 7.90 12.90 -33.61
N GLY A 158 8.53 12.93 -34.79
CA GLY A 158 9.95 13.13 -34.97
C GLY A 158 10.44 14.50 -34.50
N SER A 159 10.92 14.59 -33.25
CA SER A 159 12.17 15.26 -32.86
C SER A 159 12.34 15.28 -31.34
N SER A 160 13.30 14.51 -30.84
CA SER A 160 13.76 14.58 -29.45
C SER A 160 14.32 15.98 -29.16
N VAL A 161 13.62 16.75 -28.32
CA VAL A 161 14.04 18.07 -27.80
C VAL A 161 15.42 17.99 -27.10
N ASN A 162 15.75 16.83 -26.55
CA ASN A 162 17.04 16.58 -25.90
C ASN A 162 18.18 16.49 -26.92
N ASP A 163 17.98 15.90 -28.10
CA ASP A 163 19.03 15.84 -29.12
C ASP A 163 19.36 17.22 -29.69
N ARG A 164 18.36 18.11 -29.78
CA ARG A 164 18.55 19.51 -30.18
C ARG A 164 19.34 20.29 -29.13
N PHE A 165 19.09 20.06 -27.84
CA PHE A 165 19.81 20.71 -26.75
C PHE A 165 21.27 20.26 -26.66
N PHE A 166 21.55 18.96 -26.68
CA PHE A 166 22.92 18.46 -26.61
C PHE A 166 23.73 18.79 -27.86
N ARG A 167 23.10 18.83 -29.05
CA ARG A 167 23.76 19.29 -30.27
C ARG A 167 24.14 20.77 -30.23
N MET A 168 23.25 21.64 -29.75
CA MET A 168 23.51 23.09 -29.61
C MET A 168 24.63 23.39 -28.60
N CYS A 169 24.70 22.64 -27.49
CA CYS A 169 25.80 22.74 -26.53
C CYS A 169 27.14 22.24 -27.11
N ARG A 170 27.12 21.25 -28.01
CA ARG A 170 28.32 20.73 -28.67
C ARG A 170 28.87 21.71 -29.71
N GLU A 171 28.00 22.35 -30.48
CA GLU A 171 28.38 23.36 -31.49
C GLU A 171 28.95 24.63 -30.83
N ARG A 172 28.39 25.10 -29.70
CA ARG A 172 28.96 26.24 -28.95
C ARG A 172 30.34 25.97 -28.33
N ARG A 173 30.66 24.73 -27.97
CA ARG A 173 32.01 24.37 -27.48
C ARG A 173 33.07 24.35 -28.58
N MET A 174 32.68 24.04 -29.82
CA MET A 174 33.61 23.97 -30.95
C MET A 174 33.83 25.34 -31.62
N GLY A 175 32.85 26.26 -31.54
CA GLY A 175 32.96 27.61 -32.08
C GLY A 175 33.83 28.60 -31.27
N ILE A 176 34.21 28.27 -30.03
CA ILE A 176 35.09 29.12 -29.19
C ILE A 176 36.57 28.82 -29.45
N ARG A 177 36.91 27.80 -30.24
CA ARG A 177 38.31 27.38 -30.46
C ARG A 177 38.98 27.93 -31.71
N ASN A 178 38.28 28.74 -32.52
CA ASN A 178 38.81 29.37 -33.74
C ASN A 178 38.47 30.87 -33.83
N LYS A 179 38.80 31.63 -32.79
CA LYS A 179 39.09 33.07 -32.87
C LYS A 179 40.21 33.42 -31.91
#